data_AF-Q03003-F1
#
_entry.id   AF-Q03003-F1
#
_cell.length_a   1.000
_cell.length_b   1.000
_cell.length_c   1.000
_cell.angle_alpha   90.00
_cell.angle_beta   90.00
_cell.angle_gamma   90.00
#
_symmetry.space_group_name_H-M   'P 1'
#
loop_
_entity.id
_entity.type
_entity.pdbx_description
1 polymer ?
#
loop_
_entity_poly.entity_id
_entity_poly.type
_entity_poly.pdbx_seq_one_letter_code
_entity_poly.pdbx_strand_id
1 'polypeptide(L)'
;MLFFSRTTRWVLAPLADRLDQPDQACTPLSSNNPLLRRILTGVEQLLQERSALKEQARALTQEVTQLDERVACRDALLRQWEARWALVSHGAGELFWELEVNGTAAPSLACAMRWTGSASILAPGIDQLGHWNEQLHPADRQRHLDTLARHLADRSGRTPFVLDVRIQPPSGDDYRWCRISGDSRRDAQGLPVAMGGSLRDIHQQHLQDEVLELAATRFDISREMLHDGLWDIEVVAGDPANPKNTIWWSSQMRR
;
A
#
# COMPACT_ATOMS: atom_id res chain seq x y z
N MET A 1 -57.28 58.01 2.01
CA MET A 1 -58.12 56.93 1.43
C MET A 1 -57.73 56.74 -0.03
N LEU A 2 -57.00 55.67 -0.35
CA LEU A 2 -56.68 55.32 -1.73
C LEU A 2 -57.86 54.55 -2.32
N PHE A 3 -58.59 55.16 -3.25
CA PHE A 3 -59.66 54.50 -4.00
C PHE A 3 -59.05 53.54 -5.04
N PHE A 4 -58.86 52.28 -4.65
CA PHE A 4 -58.59 51.23 -5.62
C PHE A 4 -59.86 50.93 -6.42
N SER A 5 -59.76 50.96 -7.75
CA SER A 5 -60.88 50.58 -8.63
C SER A 5 -61.26 49.11 -8.38
N ARG A 6 -62.52 48.74 -8.65
CA ARG A 6 -62.98 47.34 -8.58
C ARG A 6 -62.03 46.39 -9.33
N THR A 7 -61.48 46.84 -10.47
CA THR A 7 -60.50 46.10 -11.28
C THR A 7 -59.20 45.78 -10.54
N THR A 8 -58.66 46.67 -9.70
CA THR A 8 -57.42 46.38 -8.96
C THR A 8 -57.66 45.39 -7.84
N ARG A 9 -58.81 45.48 -7.15
CA ARG A 9 -59.16 44.56 -6.05
C ARG A 9 -59.32 43.11 -6.52
N TRP A 10 -59.81 42.89 -7.74
CA TRP A 10 -59.96 41.56 -8.34
C TRP A 10 -58.62 40.89 -8.72
N VAL A 11 -57.54 41.65 -8.89
CA VAL A 11 -56.20 41.11 -9.20
C VAL A 11 -55.35 40.93 -7.94
N LEU A 12 -55.49 41.83 -6.96
CA LEU A 12 -54.68 41.80 -5.74
C LEU A 12 -54.98 40.61 -4.83
N ALA A 13 -56.24 40.19 -4.69
CA ALA A 13 -56.58 39.05 -3.83
C ALA A 13 -55.99 37.73 -4.37
N PRO A 14 -56.18 37.35 -5.65
CA PRO A 14 -55.54 36.16 -6.20
C PRO A 14 -54.00 36.23 -6.22
N LEU A 15 -53.43 37.43 -6.37
CA LEU A 15 -51.98 37.62 -6.29
C LEU A 15 -51.47 37.39 -4.86
N ALA A 16 -52.20 37.85 -3.84
CA ALA A 16 -51.88 37.58 -2.44
C ALA A 16 -51.96 36.08 -2.15
N ASP A 17 -53.04 35.41 -2.56
CA ASP A 17 -53.18 33.95 -2.41
C ASP A 17 -52.02 33.19 -3.09
N ARG A 18 -51.59 33.65 -4.27
CA ARG A 18 -50.46 33.06 -5.01
C ARG A 18 -49.11 33.31 -4.33
N LEU A 19 -48.93 34.43 -3.66
CA LEU A 19 -47.73 34.71 -2.86
C LEU A 19 -47.72 33.93 -1.54
N ASP A 20 -48.89 33.66 -0.96
CA ASP A 20 -49.04 32.80 0.22
C ASP A 20 -48.82 31.32 -0.12
N GLN A 21 -49.21 30.90 -1.33
CA GLN A 21 -49.08 29.52 -1.81
C GLN A 21 -48.32 29.44 -3.16
N PRO A 22 -47.04 29.84 -3.18
CA PRO A 22 -46.25 30.02 -4.41
C PRO A 22 -45.90 28.72 -5.14
N ASP A 23 -46.08 27.57 -4.48
CA ASP A 23 -45.81 26.24 -5.05
C ASP A 23 -47.07 25.55 -5.61
N GLN A 24 -48.26 26.17 -5.47
CA GLN A 24 -49.51 25.63 -6.02
C GLN A 24 -49.73 26.10 -7.46
N ALA A 25 -50.31 25.21 -8.28
CA ALA A 25 -50.71 25.53 -9.64
C ALA A 25 -51.91 26.49 -9.62
N CYS A 26 -51.66 27.78 -9.84
CA CYS A 26 -52.72 28.80 -9.93
C CYS A 26 -52.93 29.28 -11.37
N THR A 27 -54.18 29.62 -11.69
CA THR A 27 -54.61 30.20 -12.97
C THR A 27 -53.80 31.46 -13.30
N PRO A 28 -53.40 31.68 -14.55
CA PRO A 28 -52.66 32.89 -14.94
C PRO A 28 -53.49 34.15 -14.67
N LEU A 29 -52.87 35.12 -13.99
CA LEU A 29 -53.48 36.41 -13.70
C LEU A 29 -53.14 37.38 -14.81
N SER A 30 -54.14 38.09 -15.33
CA SER A 30 -53.95 39.11 -16.36
C SER A 30 -54.66 40.40 -15.96
N SER A 31 -54.07 41.54 -16.34
CA SER A 31 -54.61 42.87 -16.07
C SER A 31 -54.37 43.78 -17.27
N ASN A 32 -55.40 44.56 -17.61
CA ASN A 32 -55.32 45.60 -18.65
C ASN A 32 -54.58 46.87 -18.17
N ASN A 33 -54.29 47.00 -16.87
CA ASN A 33 -53.53 48.12 -16.34
C ASN A 33 -52.01 47.85 -16.49
N PRO A 34 -51.23 48.76 -17.12
CA PRO A 34 -49.83 48.55 -17.44
C PRO A 34 -48.93 48.37 -16.19
N LEU A 35 -49.21 49.08 -15.09
CA LEU A 35 -48.46 48.90 -13.84
C LEU A 35 -48.70 47.53 -13.23
N LEU A 36 -49.97 47.09 -13.19
CA LEU A 36 -50.32 45.75 -12.69
C LEU A 36 -49.70 44.67 -13.57
N ARG A 37 -49.68 44.83 -14.90
CA ARG A 37 -49.03 43.86 -15.79
C ARG A 37 -47.52 43.73 -15.50
N ARG A 38 -46.82 44.86 -15.32
CA ARG A 38 -45.39 44.85 -14.95
C ARG A 38 -45.14 44.17 -13.61
N ILE A 39 -46.00 44.40 -12.62
CA ILE A 39 -45.93 43.75 -11.30
C ILE A 39 -46.17 42.25 -11.45
N LEU A 40 -47.22 41.84 -12.17
CA LEU A 40 -47.55 40.42 -12.39
C LEU A 40 -46.41 39.69 -13.08
N THR A 41 -45.82 40.25 -14.14
CA THR A 41 -44.66 39.67 -14.83
C THR A 41 -43.44 39.55 -13.90
N GLY A 42 -43.16 40.58 -13.08
CA GLY A 42 -42.06 40.52 -12.11
C GLY A 42 -42.28 39.46 -11.02
N VAL A 43 -43.51 39.32 -10.52
CA VAL A 43 -43.85 38.26 -9.55
C VAL A 43 -43.75 36.88 -10.19
N GLU A 44 -44.24 36.69 -11.40
CA GLU A 44 -44.12 35.42 -12.12
C GLU A 44 -42.66 35.02 -12.34
N GLN A 45 -41.79 35.96 -12.72
CA GLN A 45 -40.35 35.72 -12.85
C GLN A 45 -39.72 35.32 -11.51
N LEU A 46 -40.01 36.03 -10.42
CA LEU A 46 -39.49 35.70 -9.08
C LEU A 46 -39.99 34.34 -8.59
N LEU A 47 -41.25 33.98 -8.90
CA LEU A 47 -41.80 32.65 -8.56
C LEU A 47 -41.12 31.54 -9.37
N GLN A 48 -40.80 31.77 -10.65
CA GLN A 48 -40.03 30.84 -11.48
C GLN A 48 -38.58 30.71 -11.02
N GLU A 49 -37.91 31.82 -10.68
CA GLU A 49 -36.56 31.79 -10.11
C GLU A 49 -36.54 31.04 -8.78
N ARG A 50 -37.52 31.28 -7.90
CA ARG A 50 -37.69 30.54 -6.63
C ARG A 50 -37.91 29.05 -6.86
N SER A 51 -38.75 28.65 -7.81
CA SER A 51 -38.98 27.22 -8.09
C SER A 51 -37.73 26.55 -8.67
N ALA A 52 -37.02 27.22 -9.58
CA ALA A 52 -35.74 26.75 -10.12
C ALA A 52 -34.67 26.58 -9.02
N LEU A 53 -34.53 27.57 -8.13
CA LEU A 53 -33.60 27.50 -6.99
C LEU A 53 -33.96 26.37 -6.02
N LYS A 54 -35.26 26.13 -5.77
CA LYS A 54 -35.70 25.01 -4.93
C LYS A 54 -35.35 23.66 -5.54
N GLU A 55 -35.54 23.49 -6.84
CA GLU A 55 -35.15 22.26 -7.54
C GLU A 55 -33.62 22.07 -7.55
N GLN A 56 -32.86 23.14 -7.76
CA GLN A 56 -31.40 23.09 -7.66
C GLN A 56 -30.94 22.72 -6.24
N ALA A 57 -31.55 23.27 -5.19
CA ALA A 57 -31.23 22.94 -3.80
C ALA A 57 -31.55 21.47 -3.47
N ARG A 58 -32.67 20.94 -4.00
CA ARG A 58 -33.02 19.51 -3.87
C ARG A 58 -32.01 18.62 -4.57
N ALA A 59 -31.63 18.96 -5.81
CA ALA A 59 -30.63 18.23 -6.58
C ALA A 59 -29.27 18.22 -5.87
N LEU A 60 -28.81 19.39 -5.38
CA LEU A 60 -27.54 19.49 -4.64
C LEU A 60 -27.57 18.67 -3.34
N THR A 61 -28.69 18.67 -2.61
CA THR A 61 -28.86 17.86 -1.39
C THR A 61 -28.77 16.36 -1.70
N GLN A 62 -29.35 15.92 -2.82
CA GLN A 62 -29.21 14.54 -3.29
C GLN A 62 -27.76 14.21 -3.67
N GLU A 63 -27.06 15.10 -4.37
CA GLU A 63 -25.65 14.91 -4.74
C GLU A 63 -24.74 14.83 -3.51
N VAL A 64 -24.93 15.69 -2.50
CA VAL A 64 -24.18 15.64 -1.24
C VAL A 64 -24.40 14.31 -0.52
N THR A 65 -25.65 13.85 -0.43
CA THR A 65 -25.98 12.54 0.18
C THR A 65 -25.26 11.39 -0.55
N GLN A 66 -25.25 11.41 -1.89
CA GLN A 66 -24.54 10.40 -2.69
C GLN A 66 -23.02 10.47 -2.51
N LEU A 67 -22.44 11.66 -2.37
CA LEU A 67 -21.01 11.83 -2.11
C LEU A 67 -20.63 11.32 -0.71
N ASP A 68 -21.45 11.60 0.30
CA ASP A 68 -21.25 11.10 1.66
C ASP A 68 -21.27 9.57 1.70
N GLU A 69 -22.24 8.94 1.01
CA GLU A 69 -22.30 7.47 0.86
C GLU A 69 -21.05 6.90 0.17
N ARG A 70 -20.56 7.57 -0.89
CA ARG A 70 -19.34 7.15 -1.61
C ARG A 70 -18.08 7.28 -0.74
N VAL A 71 -17.96 8.35 0.04
CA VAL A 71 -16.86 8.56 0.98
C VAL A 71 -16.91 7.50 2.08
N ALA A 72 -18.08 7.27 2.69
CA ALA A 72 -18.26 6.24 3.71
C ALA A 72 -17.92 4.83 3.20
N CYS A 73 -18.32 4.49 1.97
CA CYS A 73 -17.96 3.24 1.31
C CYS A 73 -16.45 3.11 1.10
N ARG A 74 -15.78 4.17 0.62
CA ARG A 74 -14.32 4.19 0.44
C ARG A 74 -13.57 4.06 1.76
N ASP A 75 -14.02 4.73 2.81
CA ASP A 75 -13.42 4.67 4.14
C ASP A 75 -13.57 3.28 4.76
N ALA A 76 -14.72 2.64 4.60
CA ALA A 76 -14.93 1.26 5.03
C ALA A 76 -13.99 0.29 4.30
N LEU A 77 -13.81 0.47 2.98
CA LEU A 77 -12.88 -0.32 2.19
C LEU A 77 -11.42 -0.11 2.61
N LEU A 78 -11.01 1.15 2.85
CA LEU A 78 -9.67 1.48 3.34
C LEU A 78 -9.39 0.82 4.69
N ARG A 79 -10.32 0.92 5.65
CA ARG A 79 -10.19 0.24 6.96
C ARG A 79 -10.07 -1.27 6.83
N GLN A 80 -10.82 -1.88 5.91
CA GLN A 80 -10.72 -3.32 5.65
C GLN A 80 -9.33 -3.69 5.10
N TRP A 81 -8.79 -2.89 4.18
CA TRP A 81 -7.44 -3.10 3.64
C TRP A 81 -6.35 -2.89 4.69
N GLU A 82 -6.44 -1.84 5.50
CA GLU A 82 -5.51 -1.58 6.61
C GLU A 82 -5.53 -2.71 7.63
N ALA A 83 -6.71 -3.19 8.02
CA ALA A 83 -6.85 -4.33 8.93
C ALA A 83 -6.25 -5.61 8.35
N ARG A 84 -6.48 -5.88 7.06
CA ARG A 84 -5.88 -7.02 6.36
C ARG A 84 -4.36 -6.89 6.28
N TRP A 85 -3.84 -5.71 5.96
CA TRP A 85 -2.40 -5.44 5.90
C TRP A 85 -1.74 -5.59 7.27
N ALA A 86 -2.35 -5.06 8.33
CA ALA A 86 -1.91 -5.23 9.70
C ALA A 86 -1.88 -6.72 10.08
N LEU A 87 -2.95 -7.47 9.82
CA LEU A 87 -2.99 -8.91 10.14
C LEU A 87 -1.88 -9.71 9.42
N VAL A 88 -1.71 -9.49 8.11
CA VAL A 88 -0.69 -10.20 7.31
C VAL A 88 0.72 -9.81 7.75
N SER A 89 0.99 -8.52 7.97
CA SER A 89 2.31 -8.05 8.39
C SER A 89 2.70 -8.55 9.78
N HIS A 90 1.77 -8.55 10.74
CA HIS A 90 2.02 -9.12 12.07
C HIS A 90 2.23 -10.64 12.01
N GLY A 91 1.44 -11.35 11.21
CA GLY A 91 1.54 -12.80 11.06
C GLY A 91 2.83 -13.26 10.37
N ALA A 92 3.42 -12.44 9.50
CA ALA A 92 4.69 -12.75 8.83
C ALA A 92 5.89 -12.73 9.79
N GLY A 93 5.82 -11.95 10.89
CA GLY A 93 6.94 -11.80 11.83
C GLY A 93 8.16 -11.09 11.24
N GLU A 94 7.97 -10.31 10.17
CA GLU A 94 9.00 -9.57 9.45
C GLU A 94 8.76 -8.06 9.55
N LEU A 95 9.78 -7.26 9.25
CA LEU A 95 9.58 -5.84 8.99
C LEU A 95 9.40 -5.62 7.49
N PHE A 96 8.47 -4.76 7.12
CA PHE A 96 8.28 -4.30 5.76
C PHE A 96 8.86 -2.91 5.63
N TRP A 97 9.44 -2.63 4.47
CA TRP A 97 10.00 -1.32 4.17
C TRP A 97 9.47 -0.77 2.86
N GLU A 98 9.40 0.55 2.78
CA GLU A 98 9.05 1.30 1.58
C GLU A 98 10.08 2.41 1.38
N LEU A 99 10.52 2.59 0.14
CA LEU A 99 11.48 3.61 -0.29
C LEU A 99 10.88 4.43 -1.43
N GLU A 100 10.80 5.75 -1.22
CA GLU A 100 10.38 6.69 -2.25
C GLU A 100 11.55 7.01 -3.19
N VAL A 101 11.51 6.47 -4.41
CA VAL A 101 12.58 6.60 -5.41
C VAL A 101 12.30 7.67 -6.46
N ASN A 102 11.08 8.24 -6.52
CA ASN A 102 10.73 9.42 -7.34
C ASN A 102 11.24 9.38 -8.81
N GLY A 103 11.24 8.21 -9.45
CA GLY A 103 11.64 8.06 -10.86
C GLY A 103 13.14 7.95 -11.11
N THR A 104 14.00 7.96 -10.08
CA THR A 104 15.46 7.84 -10.25
C THR A 104 15.96 6.41 -10.07
N ALA A 105 16.90 6.00 -10.92
CA ALA A 105 17.65 4.76 -10.77
C ALA A 105 18.76 4.84 -9.70
N ALA A 106 19.07 6.05 -9.23
CA ALA A 106 20.06 6.34 -8.19
C ALA A 106 19.41 7.19 -7.09
N PRO A 107 18.72 6.56 -6.12
CA PRO A 107 18.08 7.27 -5.03
C PRO A 107 19.13 7.95 -4.14
N SER A 108 18.80 9.15 -3.65
CA SER A 108 19.63 9.84 -2.68
C SER A 108 19.61 9.12 -1.34
N LEU A 109 20.68 9.23 -0.54
CA LEU A 109 20.66 8.77 0.85
C LEU A 109 19.61 9.51 1.70
N ALA A 110 19.15 10.68 1.26
CA ALA A 110 18.05 11.41 1.88
C ALA A 110 16.64 10.92 1.47
N CYS A 111 16.53 9.93 0.58
CA CYS A 111 15.23 9.36 0.19
C CYS A 111 14.53 8.79 1.43
N ALA A 112 13.26 9.16 1.59
CA ALA A 112 12.44 8.74 2.71
C ALA A 112 12.24 7.22 2.69
N MET A 113 12.43 6.61 3.85
CA MET A 113 12.22 5.19 4.09
C MET A 113 11.19 5.03 5.21
N ARG A 114 10.19 4.18 4.99
CA ARG A 114 9.18 3.85 6.00
C ARG A 114 9.27 2.39 6.37
N TRP A 115 9.09 2.09 7.64
CA TRP A 115 9.07 0.73 8.18
C TRP A 115 7.69 0.43 8.75
N THR A 116 7.20 -0.78 8.48
CA THR A 116 5.91 -1.26 9.00
C THR A 116 6.09 -2.69 9.51
N GLY A 117 5.57 -2.99 10.70
CA GLY A 117 5.68 -4.32 11.30
C GLY A 117 6.07 -4.24 12.77
N SER A 118 6.23 -5.41 13.40
CA SER A 118 6.40 -5.53 14.84
C SER A 118 7.77 -6.07 15.27
N ALA A 119 8.66 -6.43 14.34
CA ALA A 119 9.93 -7.05 14.71
C ALA A 119 10.89 -6.01 15.33
N SER A 120 11.42 -6.30 16.52
CA SER A 120 12.32 -5.42 17.28
C SER A 120 13.78 -5.52 16.83
N ILE A 121 14.03 -5.66 15.52
CA ILE A 121 15.38 -5.84 14.97
C ILE A 121 16.05 -4.54 14.53
N LEU A 122 15.28 -3.46 14.39
CA LEU A 122 15.78 -2.15 13.95
C LEU A 122 15.72 -1.12 15.06
N ALA A 123 16.75 -0.27 15.09
CA ALA A 123 16.75 0.92 15.92
C ALA A 123 15.59 1.87 15.51
N PRO A 124 14.95 2.54 16.48
CA PRO A 124 13.94 3.54 16.16
C PRO A 124 14.57 4.72 15.39
N GLY A 125 13.77 5.39 14.54
CA GLY A 125 14.20 6.62 13.85
C GLY A 125 14.93 6.42 12.52
N ILE A 126 14.97 5.21 11.97
CA ILE A 126 15.48 4.96 10.61
C ILE A 126 14.40 5.40 9.60
N ASP A 127 14.45 6.65 9.17
CA ASP A 127 13.46 7.27 8.27
C ASP A 127 14.02 7.63 6.88
N GLN A 128 15.28 7.32 6.64
CA GLN A 128 16.01 7.63 5.40
C GLN A 128 16.91 6.48 4.97
N LEU A 129 17.13 6.36 3.66
CA LEU A 129 18.03 5.35 3.08
C LEU A 129 19.46 5.42 3.66
N GLY A 130 19.96 6.63 3.95
CA GLY A 130 21.26 6.87 4.57
C GLY A 130 21.35 6.29 5.98
N HIS A 131 20.38 6.61 6.84
CA HIS A 131 20.31 6.08 8.20
C HIS A 131 20.19 4.55 8.19
N TRP A 132 19.41 3.97 7.27
CA TRP A 132 19.35 2.51 7.10
C TRP A 132 20.72 1.93 6.73
N ASN A 133 21.38 2.53 5.75
CA ASN A 133 22.68 2.06 5.29
C ASN A 133 23.77 2.17 6.39
N GLU A 134 23.65 3.12 7.31
CA GLU A 134 24.56 3.25 8.46
C GLU A 134 24.38 2.14 9.50
N GLN A 135 23.17 1.59 9.64
CA GLN A 135 22.89 0.45 10.54
C GLN A 135 23.47 -0.87 10.06
N LEU A 136 23.78 -0.96 8.76
CA LEU A 136 24.45 -2.12 8.19
C LEU A 136 25.90 -2.18 8.64
N HIS A 137 26.39 -3.41 8.83
CA HIS A 137 27.82 -3.66 9.03
C HIS A 137 28.64 -2.99 7.92
N PRO A 138 29.78 -2.32 8.23
CA PRO A 138 30.53 -1.53 7.26
C PRO A 138 30.86 -2.24 5.94
N ALA A 139 31.16 -3.54 5.99
CA ALA A 139 31.44 -4.36 4.81
C ALA A 139 30.23 -4.62 3.89
N ASP A 140 29.00 -4.43 4.39
CA ASP A 140 27.77 -4.72 3.63
C ASP A 140 27.18 -3.46 2.96
N ARG A 141 27.60 -2.27 3.41
CA ARG A 141 27.05 -0.95 2.98
C ARG A 141 27.17 -0.72 1.47
N GLN A 142 28.38 -0.86 0.92
CA GLN A 142 28.59 -0.63 -0.52
C GLN A 142 27.84 -1.68 -1.36
N ARG A 143 27.87 -2.95 -0.94
CA ARG A 143 27.16 -4.04 -1.61
C ARG A 143 25.65 -3.80 -1.66
N HIS A 144 25.08 -3.28 -0.57
CA HIS A 144 23.68 -2.89 -0.51
C HIS A 144 23.36 -1.79 -1.54
N LEU A 145 24.12 -0.69 -1.55
CA LEU A 145 23.91 0.42 -2.49
C LEU A 145 24.09 0.00 -3.97
N ASP A 146 25.11 -0.80 -4.27
CA ASP A 146 25.37 -1.28 -5.63
C ASP A 146 24.22 -2.18 -6.13
N THR A 147 23.68 -3.01 -5.24
CA THR A 147 22.58 -3.92 -5.58
C THR A 147 21.27 -3.17 -5.75
N LEU A 148 21.03 -2.16 -4.92
CA LEU A 148 19.89 -1.26 -5.08
C LEU A 148 19.96 -0.52 -6.43
N ALA A 149 21.12 0.05 -6.75
CA ALA A 149 21.35 0.75 -8.02
C ALA A 149 21.15 -0.18 -9.23
N ARG A 150 21.68 -1.42 -9.19
CA ARG A 150 21.48 -2.42 -10.25
C ARG A 150 20.00 -2.78 -10.43
N HIS A 151 19.27 -3.01 -9.34
CA HIS A 151 17.84 -3.30 -9.40
C HIS A 151 17.05 -2.15 -10.03
N LEU A 152 17.29 -0.91 -9.59
CA LEU A 152 16.53 0.25 -10.05
C LEU A 152 16.87 0.63 -11.50
N ALA A 153 18.13 0.46 -11.91
CA ALA A 153 18.59 0.71 -13.28
C ALA A 153 18.01 -0.27 -14.31
N ASP A 154 17.67 -1.49 -13.91
CA ASP A 154 17.03 -2.47 -14.78
C ASP A 154 15.55 -2.11 -15.04
N ARG A 155 15.30 -1.44 -16.16
CA ARG A 155 13.94 -1.06 -16.60
C ARG A 155 13.01 -2.24 -16.85
N SER A 156 13.54 -3.46 -17.03
CA SER A 156 12.71 -4.65 -17.21
C SER A 156 12.12 -5.16 -15.89
N GLY A 157 12.65 -4.71 -14.75
CA GLY A 157 12.24 -5.17 -13.41
C GLY A 157 12.61 -6.62 -13.12
N ARG A 158 13.51 -7.24 -13.91
CA ARG A 158 13.87 -8.67 -13.78
C ARG A 158 15.01 -8.92 -12.82
N THR A 159 15.83 -7.92 -12.55
CA THR A 159 16.94 -8.01 -11.60
C THR A 159 16.37 -8.04 -10.18
N PRO A 160 16.46 -9.12 -9.41
CA PRO A 160 15.91 -9.17 -8.06
C PRO A 160 16.73 -8.30 -7.11
N PHE A 161 16.07 -7.67 -6.14
CA PHE A 161 16.73 -7.05 -4.99
C PHE A 161 16.59 -7.98 -3.79
N VAL A 162 17.60 -8.81 -3.54
CA VAL A 162 17.68 -9.71 -2.39
C VAL A 162 19.13 -9.74 -1.91
N LEU A 163 19.36 -9.45 -0.64
CA LEU A 163 20.67 -9.53 0.01
C LEU A 163 20.54 -10.03 1.44
N ASP A 164 21.54 -10.77 1.88
CA ASP A 164 21.78 -11.00 3.30
C ASP A 164 22.76 -9.94 3.79
N VAL A 165 22.41 -9.26 4.87
CA VAL A 165 23.17 -8.16 5.47
C VAL A 165 23.22 -8.34 6.98
N ARG A 166 24.26 -7.79 7.59
CA ARG A 166 24.41 -7.74 9.04
C ARG A 166 23.90 -6.40 9.55
N ILE A 167 23.03 -6.44 10.55
CA ILE A 167 22.41 -5.26 11.15
C ILE A 167 22.77 -5.21 12.62
N GLN A 168 23.10 -4.02 13.11
CA GLN A 168 23.31 -3.81 14.53
C GLN A 168 21.94 -3.69 15.24
N PRO A 169 21.61 -4.58 16.20
CA PRO A 169 20.36 -4.49 16.92
C PRO A 169 20.33 -3.27 17.85
N PRO A 170 19.14 -2.80 18.29
CA PRO A 170 19.01 -1.67 19.21
C PRO A 170 19.75 -1.84 20.54
N SER A 171 19.97 -3.09 20.99
CA SER A 171 20.71 -3.40 22.20
C SER A 171 22.20 -3.05 22.11
N GLY A 172 22.73 -2.83 20.90
CA GLY A 172 24.16 -2.59 20.66
C GLY A 172 25.01 -3.87 20.69
N ASP A 173 24.39 -5.04 20.82
CA ASP A 173 25.03 -6.35 20.76
C ASP A 173 25.65 -6.63 19.38
N ASP A 174 26.21 -7.84 19.25
CA ASP A 174 26.68 -8.43 18.00
C ASP A 174 25.66 -8.28 16.86
N TYR A 175 26.22 -8.12 15.65
CA TYR A 175 25.44 -8.03 14.43
C TYR A 175 24.58 -9.28 14.20
N ARG A 176 23.34 -9.08 13.78
CA ARG A 176 22.43 -10.16 13.36
C ARG A 176 22.34 -10.23 11.84
N TRP A 177 22.30 -11.44 11.31
CA TRP A 177 22.06 -11.66 9.88
C TRP A 177 20.59 -11.47 9.57
N CYS A 178 20.31 -10.60 8.61
CA CYS A 178 18.96 -10.33 8.13
C CYS A 178 18.94 -10.36 6.61
N ARG A 179 17.88 -10.93 6.03
CA ARG A 179 17.63 -10.91 4.60
C ARG A 179 16.75 -9.71 4.28
N ILE A 180 17.29 -8.76 3.53
CA ILE A 180 16.50 -7.70 2.90
C ILE A 180 16.10 -8.14 1.49
N SER A 181 14.83 -8.00 1.17
CA SER A 181 14.29 -8.28 -0.16
C SER A 181 13.31 -7.20 -0.56
N GLY A 182 13.18 -6.91 -1.85
CA GLY A 182 12.23 -5.92 -2.33
C GLY A 182 11.96 -5.98 -3.82
N ASP A 183 10.90 -5.29 -4.20
CA ASP A 183 10.44 -5.14 -5.57
C ASP A 183 10.04 -3.68 -5.83
N SER A 184 10.01 -3.30 -7.11
CA SER A 184 9.78 -1.92 -7.55
C SER A 184 8.48 -1.78 -8.32
N ARG A 185 7.68 -0.79 -7.93
CA ARG A 185 6.56 -0.34 -8.76
C ARG A 185 7.09 0.65 -9.79
N ARG A 186 6.87 0.36 -11.07
CA ARG A 186 7.39 1.14 -12.20
C ARG A 186 6.27 1.82 -12.97
N ASP A 187 6.59 2.93 -13.62
CA ASP A 187 5.69 3.60 -14.56
C ASP A 187 5.66 2.90 -15.93
N ALA A 188 4.90 3.45 -16.87
CA ALA A 188 4.76 2.91 -18.23
C ALA A 188 6.08 2.94 -19.03
N GLN A 189 7.08 3.72 -18.59
CA GLN A 189 8.40 3.84 -19.22
C GLN A 189 9.45 2.94 -18.55
N GLY A 190 9.06 2.19 -17.51
CA GLY A 190 9.93 1.31 -16.74
C GLY A 190 10.76 2.03 -15.67
N LEU A 191 10.47 3.31 -15.38
CA LEU A 191 11.14 4.05 -14.33
C LEU A 191 10.54 3.67 -12.96
N PRO A 192 11.37 3.44 -11.94
CA PRO A 192 10.88 3.04 -10.63
C PRO A 192 10.28 4.25 -9.91
N VAL A 193 9.03 4.11 -9.47
CA VAL A 193 8.25 5.15 -8.76
C VAL A 193 8.36 4.98 -7.26
N ALA A 194 8.26 3.73 -6.80
CA ALA A 194 8.41 3.34 -5.39
C ALA A 194 9.04 1.94 -5.33
N MET A 195 9.73 1.66 -4.24
CA MET A 195 10.24 0.32 -3.94
C MET A 195 9.71 -0.11 -2.59
N GLY A 196 9.42 -1.39 -2.42
CA GLY A 196 9.00 -1.92 -1.13
C GLY A 196 9.36 -3.38 -1.00
N GLY A 197 9.40 -3.86 0.24
CA GLY A 197 9.93 -5.19 0.48
C GLY A 197 9.84 -5.62 1.94
N SER A 198 10.58 -6.68 2.27
CA SER A 198 10.67 -7.20 3.63
C SER A 198 12.10 -7.31 4.12
N LEU A 199 12.22 -7.34 5.44
CA LEU A 199 13.42 -7.56 6.21
C LEU A 199 13.13 -8.68 7.22
N ARG A 200 13.76 -9.83 7.00
CA ARG A 200 13.61 -11.04 7.81
C ARG A 200 14.87 -11.29 8.62
N ASP A 201 14.74 -11.53 9.94
CA ASP A 201 15.85 -12.05 10.74
C ASP A 201 16.12 -13.51 10.34
N ILE A 202 17.31 -13.78 9.82
CA ILE A 202 17.76 -15.11 9.42
C ILE A 202 18.94 -15.58 10.27
N HIS A 203 19.22 -14.91 11.40
CA HIS A 203 20.41 -15.16 12.20
C HIS A 203 20.45 -16.60 12.74
N GLN A 204 19.32 -17.11 13.22
CA GLN A 204 19.24 -18.51 13.68
C GLN A 204 19.45 -19.52 12.54
N GLN A 205 18.98 -19.21 11.33
CA GLN A 205 19.22 -20.05 10.16
C GLN A 205 20.71 -20.03 9.79
N HIS A 206 21.32 -18.84 9.75
CA HIS A 206 22.74 -18.67 9.45
C HIS A 206 23.65 -19.42 10.44
N LEU A 207 23.35 -19.36 11.74
CA LEU A 207 24.10 -20.12 12.75
C LEU A 207 23.96 -21.63 12.58
N GLN A 208 22.79 -22.13 12.19
CA GLN A 208 22.58 -23.55 11.90
C GLN A 208 23.35 -23.98 10.64
N ASP A 209 23.32 -23.17 9.59
CA ASP A 209 24.05 -23.41 8.35
C ASP A 209 25.57 -23.45 8.61
N GLU A 210 26.11 -22.50 9.39
CA GLU A 210 27.53 -22.50 9.80
C GLU A 210 27.92 -23.76 10.60
N VAL A 211 27.07 -24.20 11.54
CA VAL A 211 27.32 -25.43 12.31
C VAL A 211 27.30 -26.66 11.40
N LEU A 212 26.38 -26.72 10.44
CA LEU A 212 26.29 -27.80 9.46
C LEU A 212 27.51 -27.83 8.54
N GLU A 213 27.94 -26.68 8.02
CA GLU A 213 29.12 -26.54 7.17
C GLU A 213 30.40 -26.95 7.91
N LEU A 214 30.54 -26.52 9.18
CA LEU A 214 31.67 -26.92 10.02
C LEU A 214 31.68 -28.43 10.30
N ALA A 215 30.51 -29.02 10.57
CA ALA A 215 30.38 -30.46 10.78
C ALA A 215 30.73 -31.25 9.50
N ALA A 216 30.24 -30.81 8.33
CA ALA A 216 30.55 -31.42 7.04
C ALA A 216 32.05 -31.33 6.71
N THR A 217 32.66 -30.16 6.90
CA THR A 217 34.11 -29.96 6.69
C THR A 217 34.94 -30.86 7.60
N ARG A 218 34.59 -30.96 8.89
CA ARG A 218 35.27 -31.85 9.84
C ARG A 218 35.10 -33.32 9.49
N PHE A 219 33.93 -33.70 9.00
CA PHE A 219 33.67 -35.05 8.51
C PHE A 219 34.54 -35.39 7.31
N ASP A 220 34.64 -34.49 6.33
CA ASP A 220 35.48 -34.69 5.14
C ASP A 220 36.97 -34.83 5.50
N ILE A 221 37.50 -33.96 6.38
CA ILE A 221 38.89 -34.07 6.87
C ILE A 221 39.11 -35.41 7.58
N SER A 222 38.18 -35.81 8.46
CA SER A 222 38.27 -37.08 9.18
C SER A 222 38.26 -38.27 8.22
N ARG A 223 37.40 -38.23 7.19
CA ARG A 223 37.32 -39.25 6.13
C ARG A 223 38.60 -39.33 5.29
N GLU A 224 39.30 -38.22 5.06
CA GLU A 224 40.57 -38.22 4.33
C GLU A 224 41.74 -38.76 5.17
N MET A 225 41.73 -38.53 6.48
CA MET A 225 42.75 -39.04 7.40
C MET A 225 42.60 -40.53 7.70
N LEU A 226 41.35 -41.01 7.74
CA LEU A 226 41.04 -42.43 7.91
C LEU A 226 41.18 -43.15 6.57
N HIS A 227 41.89 -44.27 6.56
CA HIS A 227 41.98 -45.14 5.38
C HIS A 227 40.75 -46.06 5.23
N ASP A 228 39.70 -45.82 6.02
CA ASP A 228 38.51 -46.65 6.05
C ASP A 228 37.57 -46.29 4.88
N GLY A 229 37.23 -47.30 4.10
CA GLY A 229 36.22 -47.19 3.03
C GLY A 229 34.82 -47.13 3.62
N LEU A 230 34.28 -45.91 3.79
CA LEU A 230 32.90 -45.74 4.23
C LEU A 230 31.93 -46.11 3.10
N TRP A 231 30.84 -46.75 3.49
CA TRP A 231 29.69 -47.04 2.65
C TRP A 231 28.43 -46.91 3.46
N ASP A 232 27.34 -46.51 2.81
CA ASP A 232 26.02 -46.44 3.42
C ASP A 232 24.98 -47.00 2.44
N ILE A 233 23.92 -47.60 2.97
CA ILE A 233 22.84 -48.19 2.19
C ILE A 233 21.48 -47.69 2.72
N GLU A 234 20.73 -47.04 1.85
CA GLU A 234 19.33 -46.73 2.12
C GLU A 234 18.47 -47.96 1.84
N VAL A 235 18.00 -48.61 2.90
CA VAL A 235 17.23 -49.86 2.82
C VAL A 235 15.73 -49.58 2.66
N VAL A 236 15.19 -49.89 1.50
CA VAL A 236 13.78 -49.70 1.18
C VAL A 236 12.93 -50.81 1.80
N ALA A 237 11.92 -50.40 2.58
CA ALA A 237 10.97 -51.30 3.26
C ALA A 237 11.61 -52.29 4.26
N GLY A 238 12.80 -51.98 4.78
CA GLY A 238 13.51 -52.86 5.71
C GLY A 238 14.01 -54.16 5.08
N ASP A 239 14.00 -54.26 3.74
CA ASP A 239 14.52 -55.40 2.99
C ASP A 239 15.91 -55.07 2.41
N PRO A 240 17.00 -55.59 3.00
CA PRO A 240 18.37 -55.38 2.50
C PRO A 240 18.60 -55.91 1.08
N ALA A 241 17.77 -56.84 0.60
CA ALA A 241 17.86 -57.41 -0.75
C ALA A 241 17.03 -56.65 -1.79
N ASN A 242 16.36 -55.55 -1.41
CA ASN A 242 15.52 -54.79 -2.32
C ASN A 242 16.37 -54.16 -3.44
N PRO A 243 16.06 -54.42 -4.73
CA PRO A 243 16.84 -53.91 -5.85
C PRO A 243 16.77 -52.38 -6.02
N LYS A 244 15.87 -51.71 -5.28
CA LYS A 244 15.78 -50.23 -5.23
C LYS A 244 16.66 -49.61 -4.15
N ASN A 245 17.38 -50.40 -3.35
CA ASN A 245 18.29 -49.87 -2.36
C ASN A 245 19.37 -49.03 -3.05
N THR A 246 19.61 -47.84 -2.53
CA THR A 246 20.67 -46.97 -3.03
C THR A 246 21.88 -47.14 -2.14
N ILE A 247 22.99 -47.59 -2.73
CA ILE A 247 24.26 -47.73 -2.01
C ILE A 247 25.17 -46.57 -2.38
N TRP A 248 25.62 -45.84 -1.36
CA TRP A 248 26.62 -44.82 -1.51
C TRP A 248 27.99 -45.37 -1.10
N TRP A 249 28.95 -45.28 -2.01
CA TRP A 249 30.35 -45.63 -1.75
C TRP A 249 31.19 -44.36 -1.64
N SER A 250 31.97 -44.23 -0.56
CA SER A 250 33.00 -43.20 -0.42
C SER A 250 34.04 -43.29 -1.54
N SER A 251 34.74 -42.18 -1.79
CA SER A 251 35.78 -42.11 -2.81
C SER A 251 36.95 -43.08 -2.57
N GLN A 252 37.23 -43.39 -1.30
CA GLN A 252 38.28 -44.31 -0.86
C GLN A 252 37.98 -45.74 -1.32
N MET A 253 36.70 -46.15 -1.28
CA MET A 253 36.26 -47.47 -1.66
C MET A 253 36.13 -47.67 -3.19
N ARG A 254 36.14 -46.57 -3.96
CA ARG A 254 36.11 -46.60 -5.42
C ARG A 254 37.50 -46.62 -6.07
N ARG A 255 38.57 -46.50 -5.28
CA ARG A 255 39.96 -46.62 -5.74
C ARG A 255 40.42 -48.06 -5.63
#